data_AF-A0A3C2EAW0-F1
#
_entry.id   AF-A0A3C2EAW0-F1
#
_cell.length_a   1.000
_cell.length_b   1.000
_cell.length_c   1.000
_cell.angle_alpha   90.00
_cell.angle_beta   90.00
_cell.angle_gamma   90.00
#
_symmetry.space_group_name_H-M   'P 1'
#
loop_
_entity.id
_entity.type
_entity.pdbx_description
1 polymer ?
#
loop_
_entity_poly.entity_id
_entity_poly.type
_entity_poly.pdbx_seq_one_letter_code
_entity_poly.pdbx_strand_id
1 'polypeptide(L)'
;MTINDRFWYGLSLGNIGIGTNYATLGLAPMGGFKITEDWAIGATYKLNYSYYWFGGTSDNLHVLDHGPGVLTKYKFFGRKYFAQLEYDYISMGANGFYNTREWYPFAYIGGGLSSGDGTSWTSEWVVLYNVHPTSSNTFFPLSFGYAFLYKF
;
A
#
# COMPACT_ATOMS: atom_id res chain seq x y z
N MET A 1 5.00 10.01 -27.53
CA MET A 1 4.91 9.00 -26.46
C MET A 1 4.53 7.67 -27.10
N THR A 2 5.38 6.66 -26.99
CA THR A 2 5.07 5.30 -27.48
C THR A 2 4.18 4.56 -26.47
N ILE A 3 3.54 3.47 -26.86
CA ILE A 3 2.72 2.65 -25.94
C ILE A 3 3.55 2.11 -24.77
N ASN A 4 4.84 1.85 -24.99
CA ASN A 4 5.78 1.36 -23.97
C ASN A 4 6.13 2.43 -22.93
N ASP A 5 5.96 3.71 -23.24
CA ASP A 5 6.21 4.82 -22.31
C ASP A 5 5.04 5.05 -21.34
N ARG A 6 3.92 4.35 -21.55
CA ARG A 6 2.73 4.43 -20.70
C ARG A 6 2.74 3.40 -19.58
N PHE A 7 3.59 2.39 -19.65
CA PHE A 7 3.76 1.43 -18.57
C PHE A 7 4.68 2.00 -17.48
N TRP A 8 4.26 1.80 -16.24
CA TRP A 8 5.04 2.17 -15.06
C TRP A 8 5.08 1.01 -14.09
N TYR A 9 6.12 0.97 -13.27
CA TYR A 9 6.34 -0.07 -12.27
C TYR A 9 6.92 0.56 -11.02
N GLY A 10 6.77 -0.06 -9.87
CA GLY A 10 7.35 0.47 -8.66
C GLY A 10 7.15 -0.40 -7.46
N LEU A 11 7.65 0.11 -6.34
CA LEU A 11 7.56 -0.51 -5.03
C LEU A 11 7.15 0.56 -4.03
N SER A 12 6.11 0.28 -3.24
CA SER A 12 5.78 1.10 -2.08
C SER A 12 6.20 0.41 -0.80
N LEU A 13 6.84 1.18 0.07
CA LEU A 13 7.03 0.87 1.48
C LEU A 13 5.91 1.54 2.25
N GLY A 14 5.34 0.89 3.25
CA GLY A 14 4.27 1.49 4.05
C GLY A 14 4.01 0.69 5.33
N ASN A 15 2.96 1.07 6.07
CA ASN A 15 2.54 0.37 7.27
C ASN A 15 3.70 0.13 8.28
N ILE A 16 4.62 1.11 8.35
CA ILE A 16 5.78 1.06 9.23
C ILE A 16 5.30 1.46 10.63
N GLY A 17 5.41 0.54 11.56
CA GLY A 17 4.99 0.73 12.95
C GLY A 17 6.00 0.11 13.89
N ILE A 18 6.37 0.82 14.94
CA ILE A 18 7.17 0.29 16.04
C ILE A 18 6.48 0.72 17.32
N GLY A 19 6.11 -0.24 18.15
CA GLY A 19 5.51 -0.02 19.46
C GLY A 19 6.24 -0.78 20.56
N THR A 20 5.66 -0.76 21.76
CA THR A 20 6.25 -1.39 22.95
C THR A 20 6.44 -2.90 22.80
N ASN A 21 5.54 -3.56 22.06
CA ASN A 21 5.50 -5.01 21.91
C ASN A 21 5.24 -5.49 20.46
N TYR A 22 5.41 -4.61 19.47
CA TYR A 22 5.18 -4.96 18.08
C TYR A 22 6.01 -4.13 17.09
N ALA A 23 6.29 -4.72 15.92
CA ALA A 23 6.88 -4.05 14.77
C ALA A 23 6.18 -4.48 13.49
N THR A 24 5.90 -3.55 12.58
CA THR A 24 5.26 -3.81 11.29
C THR A 24 6.02 -3.17 10.14
N LEU A 25 6.00 -3.85 8.99
CA LEU A 25 6.54 -3.37 7.72
C LEU A 25 5.67 -3.84 6.57
N GLY A 26 5.26 -2.91 5.73
CA GLY A 26 4.52 -3.13 4.49
C GLY A 26 5.41 -2.94 3.26
N LEU A 27 5.29 -3.88 2.32
CA LEU A 27 5.86 -3.84 0.98
C LEU A 27 4.75 -4.04 -0.04
N ALA A 28 4.75 -3.26 -1.10
CA ALA A 28 3.73 -3.33 -2.13
C ALA A 28 4.34 -3.10 -3.52
N PRO A 29 4.83 -4.15 -4.21
CA PRO A 29 5.11 -4.05 -5.63
C PRO A 29 3.85 -3.63 -6.39
N MET A 30 4.04 -2.80 -7.40
CA MET A 30 2.95 -2.24 -8.18
C MET A 30 3.39 -1.97 -9.61
N GLY A 31 2.42 -1.94 -10.51
CA GLY A 31 2.63 -1.53 -11.88
C GLY A 31 1.32 -1.22 -12.56
N GLY A 32 1.39 -0.51 -13.67
CA GLY A 32 0.17 -0.04 -14.31
C GLY A 32 0.40 0.67 -15.63
N PHE A 33 -0.64 1.39 -16.03
CA PHE A 33 -0.73 2.04 -17.32
C PHE A 33 -1.24 3.48 -17.17
N LYS A 34 -0.59 4.41 -17.86
CA LYS A 34 -1.00 5.81 -17.98
C LYS A 34 -2.07 5.96 -19.06
N ILE A 35 -3.30 6.25 -18.64
CA ILE A 35 -4.42 6.56 -19.54
C ILE A 35 -4.16 7.93 -20.19
N THR A 36 -3.81 8.91 -19.36
CA THR A 36 -3.32 10.23 -19.79
C THR A 36 -2.02 10.54 -19.07
N GLU A 37 -1.42 11.70 -19.32
CA GLU A 37 -0.20 12.08 -18.60
C GLU A 37 -0.45 12.36 -17.10
N ASP A 38 -1.70 12.64 -16.75
CA ASP A 38 -2.11 12.94 -15.37
C ASP A 38 -2.90 11.80 -14.72
N TRP A 39 -3.47 10.88 -15.51
CA TRP A 39 -4.31 9.79 -15.01
C TRP A 39 -3.69 8.42 -15.28
N ALA A 40 -3.54 7.63 -14.23
CA ALA A 40 -3.05 6.25 -14.31
C ALA A 40 -3.97 5.28 -13.57
N ILE A 41 -3.94 4.03 -14.02
CA ILE A 41 -4.51 2.87 -13.33
C ILE A 41 -3.40 1.86 -13.12
N GLY A 42 -3.54 0.99 -12.11
CA GLY A 42 -2.55 -0.04 -11.83
C GLY A 42 -3.08 -1.15 -10.95
N ALA A 43 -2.24 -2.16 -10.81
CA ALA A 43 -2.40 -3.23 -9.84
C ALA A 43 -1.26 -3.16 -8.83
N THR A 44 -1.55 -3.63 -7.63
CA THR A 44 -0.57 -3.75 -6.55
C THR A 44 -0.74 -5.10 -5.86
N TYR A 45 0.29 -5.56 -5.18
CA TYR A 45 0.22 -6.73 -4.33
C TYR A 45 0.82 -6.37 -2.97
N LYS A 46 0.00 -6.31 -1.92
CA LYS A 46 0.44 -5.90 -0.59
C LYS A 46 1.01 -7.10 0.16
N LEU A 47 2.11 -6.87 0.87
CA LEU A 47 2.79 -7.78 1.78
C LEU A 47 3.01 -7.02 3.09
N ASN A 48 2.23 -7.32 4.13
CA ASN A 48 2.37 -6.69 5.44
C ASN A 48 2.90 -7.73 6.42
N TYR A 49 4.11 -7.51 6.89
CA TYR A 49 4.72 -8.34 7.93
C TYR A 49 4.56 -7.64 9.28
N SER A 50 4.05 -8.38 10.27
CA SER A 50 3.92 -7.92 11.64
C SER A 50 4.59 -8.92 12.58
N TYR A 51 5.40 -8.41 13.49
CA TYR A 51 6.08 -9.16 14.52
C TYR A 51 5.61 -8.67 15.88
N TYR A 52 5.06 -9.56 16.69
CA TYR A 52 4.61 -9.27 18.06
C TYR A 52 5.48 -10.05 19.04
N TRP A 53 6.06 -9.36 20.00
CA TRP A 53 6.82 -9.99 21.07
C TRP A 53 6.02 -9.96 22.37
N PHE A 54 5.79 -11.14 22.94
CA PHE A 54 5.08 -11.29 24.20
C PHE A 54 6.11 -11.63 25.28
N GLY A 55 6.28 -10.74 26.27
CA GLY A 55 7.19 -11.03 27.39
C GLY A 55 6.70 -12.23 28.20
N GLY A 56 7.61 -13.12 28.63
CA GLY A 56 7.30 -14.27 29.49
C GLY A 56 7.47 -15.63 28.78
N THR A 57 6.54 -16.58 29.05
CA THR A 57 6.53 -17.97 28.54
C THR A 57 5.76 -18.16 27.22
N SER A 58 5.28 -17.08 26.60
CA SER A 58 4.54 -17.17 25.32
C SER A 58 5.49 -16.98 24.14
N ASP A 59 5.29 -17.75 23.08
CA ASP A 59 6.07 -17.62 21.86
C ASP A 59 5.77 -16.29 21.15
N ASN A 60 6.78 -15.71 20.52
CA ASN A 60 6.61 -14.54 19.66
C ASN A 60 5.75 -14.90 18.44
N LEU A 61 4.95 -13.94 17.98
CA LEU A 61 4.01 -14.14 16.89
C LEU A 61 4.49 -13.42 15.63
N HIS A 62 4.52 -14.16 14.52
CA HIS A 62 4.85 -13.68 13.19
C HIS A 62 3.60 -13.75 12.31
N VAL A 63 3.18 -12.61 11.77
CA VAL A 63 2.03 -12.52 10.87
C VAL A 63 2.49 -11.95 9.54
N LEU A 64 2.15 -12.64 8.45
CA LEU A 64 2.32 -12.15 7.09
C LEU A 64 0.94 -12.07 6.43
N ASP A 65 0.45 -10.86 6.25
CA ASP A 65 -0.78 -10.56 5.52
C ASP A 65 -0.45 -10.19 4.09
N HIS A 66 -1.27 -10.64 3.14
CA HIS A 66 -0.98 -10.38 1.73
C HIS A 66 -2.22 -10.40 0.87
N GLY A 67 -2.16 -9.71 -0.26
CA GLY A 67 -3.23 -9.81 -1.24
C GLY A 67 -3.08 -8.84 -2.41
N PRO A 68 -3.80 -9.12 -3.50
CA PRO A 68 -3.84 -8.23 -4.65
C PRO A 68 -4.71 -7.00 -4.38
N GLY A 69 -4.45 -5.95 -5.15
CA GLY A 69 -5.25 -4.75 -5.18
C GLY A 69 -5.18 -4.06 -6.54
N VAL A 70 -6.11 -3.16 -6.75
CA VAL A 70 -6.16 -2.26 -7.90
C VAL A 70 -6.19 -0.83 -7.41
N LEU A 71 -5.56 0.06 -8.18
CA LEU A 71 -5.49 1.47 -7.83
C LEU A 71 -5.68 2.35 -9.05
N THR A 72 -6.11 3.58 -8.79
CA THR A 72 -6.05 4.66 -9.77
C THR A 72 -5.50 5.91 -9.13
N LYS A 73 -4.71 6.67 -9.90
CA LYS A 73 -4.07 7.91 -9.47
C LYS A 73 -4.36 9.03 -10.45
N TYR A 74 -4.70 10.20 -9.94
CA TYR A 74 -4.86 11.41 -10.73
C TYR A 74 -3.94 12.51 -10.21
N LYS A 75 -3.00 12.95 -11.03
CA LYS A 75 -2.01 13.99 -10.74
C LYS A 75 -2.59 15.38 -11.04
N PHE A 76 -2.27 16.37 -10.22
CA PHE A 76 -2.72 17.75 -10.38
C PHE A 76 -1.68 18.76 -9.88
N PHE A 77 -1.90 20.06 -10.13
CA PHE A 77 -0.96 21.17 -9.87
C PHE A 77 0.47 20.92 -10.39
N GLY A 78 0.59 20.70 -11.71
CA GLY A 78 1.88 20.43 -12.34
C GLY A 78 2.51 19.12 -11.85
N ARG A 79 1.67 18.12 -11.55
CA ARG A 79 2.05 16.74 -11.19
C ARG A 79 2.83 16.59 -9.89
N LYS A 80 2.82 17.62 -9.05
CA LYS A 80 3.42 17.58 -7.70
C LYS A 80 2.54 16.86 -6.69
N TYR A 81 1.23 16.86 -6.92
CA TYR A 81 0.24 16.26 -6.04
C TYR A 81 -0.55 15.23 -6.82
N PHE A 82 -1.06 14.23 -6.12
CA PHE A 82 -1.99 13.28 -6.70
C PHE A 82 -3.07 12.89 -5.71
N ALA A 83 -4.22 12.49 -6.25
CA ALA A 83 -5.27 11.79 -5.54
C ALA A 83 -5.23 10.32 -5.94
N GLN A 84 -5.57 9.43 -5.01
CA GLN A 84 -5.47 7.99 -5.20
C GLN A 84 -6.68 7.29 -4.59
N LEU A 85 -7.19 6.32 -5.34
CA LEU A 85 -8.17 5.35 -4.86
C LEU A 85 -7.53 3.97 -4.97
N GLU A 86 -7.70 3.15 -3.94
CA GLU A 86 -7.30 1.74 -3.97
C GLU A 86 -8.43 0.84 -3.50
N TYR A 87 -8.49 -0.36 -4.07
CA TYR A 87 -9.30 -1.45 -3.58
C TYR A 87 -8.43 -2.70 -3.47
N ASP A 88 -8.31 -3.24 -2.27
CA ASP A 88 -7.51 -4.42 -1.98
C ASP A 88 -8.38 -5.56 -1.46
N TYR A 89 -7.92 -6.78 -1.72
CA TYR A 89 -8.49 -7.98 -1.14
C TYR A 89 -7.38 -8.74 -0.43
N ILE A 90 -7.31 -8.60 0.90
CA ILE A 90 -6.17 -9.05 1.70
C ILE A 90 -6.54 -10.30 2.48
N SER A 91 -5.70 -11.33 2.35
CA SER A 91 -5.72 -12.49 3.21
C SER A 91 -5.03 -12.15 4.52
N MET A 92 -5.75 -12.29 5.63
CA MET A 92 -5.27 -12.03 6.99
C MET A 92 -5.36 -13.29 7.86
N GLY A 93 -4.40 -13.45 8.78
CA GLY A 93 -4.45 -14.55 9.75
C GLY A 93 -5.59 -14.36 10.75
N ALA A 94 -6.52 -15.31 10.84
CA ALA A 94 -7.75 -15.13 11.61
C ALA A 94 -7.55 -15.13 13.14
N ASN A 95 -6.41 -15.59 13.66
CA ASN A 95 -6.16 -15.66 15.12
C ASN A 95 -4.69 -15.85 15.56
N GLY A 96 -3.69 -15.46 14.75
CA GLY A 96 -2.25 -15.52 15.10
C GLY A 96 -1.63 -16.91 15.32
N PHE A 97 -2.33 -17.82 16.00
CA PHE A 97 -1.88 -19.15 16.41
C PHE A 97 -2.43 -20.28 15.53
N TYR A 98 -3.45 -20.00 14.71
CA TYR A 98 -4.06 -20.98 13.80
C TYR A 98 -3.82 -20.59 12.33
N ASN A 99 -3.51 -21.58 11.48
CA ASN A 99 -3.28 -21.43 10.03
C ASN A 99 -4.54 -21.06 9.23
N THR A 100 -5.63 -20.70 9.87
CA THR A 100 -6.85 -20.25 9.20
C THR A 100 -6.67 -18.82 8.75
N ARG A 101 -6.83 -18.58 7.45
CA ARG A 101 -6.77 -17.24 6.85
C ARG A 101 -8.14 -16.86 6.32
N GLU A 102 -8.51 -15.61 6.52
CA GLU A 102 -9.74 -15.02 6.00
C GLU A 102 -9.40 -13.88 5.04
N TRP A 103 -10.27 -13.63 4.08
CA TRP A 103 -10.07 -12.57 3.09
C TRP A 103 -10.98 -11.39 3.38
N TYR A 104 -10.39 -10.21 3.37
CA TYR A 104 -11.06 -8.97 3.72
C TYR A 104 -10.93 -7.94 2.60
N PRO A 105 -12.03 -7.30 2.18
CA PRO A 105 -11.99 -6.20 1.25
C PRO A 105 -11.63 -4.89 1.99
N PHE A 106 -10.74 -4.12 1.39
CA PHE A 106 -10.35 -2.79 1.87
C PHE A 106 -10.48 -1.77 0.75
N ALA A 107 -11.03 -0.61 1.05
CA ALA A 107 -11.15 0.49 0.12
C ALA A 107 -10.47 1.72 0.70
N TYR A 108 -9.61 2.34 -0.08
CA TYR A 108 -8.80 3.47 0.34
C TYR A 108 -9.04 4.69 -0.54
N ILE A 109 -9.07 5.86 0.09
CA ILE A 109 -9.03 7.16 -0.57
C ILE A 109 -7.92 8.00 0.03
N GLY A 110 -7.20 8.72 -0.80
CA GLY A 110 -6.21 9.66 -0.31
C GLY A 110 -5.42 10.27 -1.43
N GLY A 111 -4.12 10.45 -1.19
CA GLY A 111 -3.26 11.13 -2.12
C GLY A 111 -1.89 11.38 -1.54
N GLY A 112 -1.14 12.26 -2.19
CA GLY A 112 0.24 12.45 -1.80
C GLY A 112 1.01 13.48 -2.59
N LEU A 113 2.31 13.49 -2.33
CA LEU A 113 3.30 14.32 -2.98
C LEU A 113 4.15 13.46 -3.89
N SER A 114 4.42 13.94 -5.10
CA SER A 114 5.35 13.36 -6.05
C SER A 114 6.58 14.26 -6.18
N SER A 115 7.77 13.66 -6.34
CA SER A 115 9.00 14.37 -6.67
C SER A 115 8.94 15.13 -8.02
N GLY A 116 7.86 14.94 -8.78
CA GLY A 116 7.61 15.57 -10.07
C GLY A 116 8.06 14.72 -11.25
N ASP A 117 7.67 15.17 -12.44
CA ASP A 117 8.01 14.53 -13.72
C ASP A 117 9.23 15.21 -14.33
N GLY A 118 10.18 14.43 -14.88
CA GLY A 118 11.39 14.96 -15.51
C GLY A 118 12.55 13.95 -15.57
N THR A 119 12.44 12.85 -14.83
CA THR A 119 13.35 11.71 -14.94
C THR A 119 12.55 10.43 -15.06
N SER A 120 13.21 9.33 -15.42
CA SER A 120 12.57 8.00 -15.44
C SER A 120 12.23 7.47 -14.04
N TRP A 121 12.63 8.16 -12.97
CA TRP A 121 12.34 7.76 -11.60
C TRP A 121 11.54 8.85 -10.89
N THR A 122 10.54 8.40 -10.12
CA THR A 122 9.68 9.27 -9.31
C THR A 122 9.59 8.67 -7.92
N SER A 123 9.69 9.50 -6.90
CA SER A 123 9.33 9.11 -5.55
C SER A 123 8.05 9.79 -5.09
N GLU A 124 7.27 9.08 -4.28
CA GLU A 124 6.00 9.58 -3.79
C GLU A 124 5.86 9.35 -2.29
N TRP A 125 5.37 10.35 -1.58
CA TRP A 125 4.81 10.18 -0.24
C TRP A 125 3.31 9.99 -0.37
N VAL A 126 2.77 8.93 0.22
CA VAL A 126 1.36 8.54 0.09
C VAL A 126 0.70 8.53 1.46
N VAL A 127 -0.49 9.12 1.56
CA VAL A 127 -1.39 9.00 2.71
C VAL A 127 -2.75 8.53 2.21
N LEU A 128 -3.21 7.41 2.75
CA LEU A 128 -4.48 6.79 2.38
C LEU A 128 -5.35 6.56 3.60
N TYR A 129 -6.64 6.85 3.49
CA TYR A 129 -7.65 6.58 4.50
C TYR A 129 -8.52 5.41 4.09
N ASN A 130 -8.66 4.41 4.96
CA ASN A 130 -9.55 3.28 4.76
C ASN A 130 -11.01 3.70 4.99
N VAL A 131 -11.82 3.70 3.94
CA VAL A 131 -13.25 4.10 4.00
C VAL A 131 -14.16 2.99 4.51
N HIS A 132 -13.67 1.75 4.58
CA HIS A 132 -14.42 0.60 5.05
C HIS A 132 -13.61 -0.17 6.12
N PRO A 133 -13.42 0.42 7.32
CA PRO A 133 -12.84 -0.32 8.43
C PRO A 133 -13.78 -1.46 8.83
N THR A 134 -13.31 -2.70 8.73
CA THR A 134 -14.08 -3.85 9.25
C THR A 134 -14.20 -3.72 10.77
N SER A 135 -15.39 -4.01 11.32
CA SER A 135 -15.73 -3.80 12.73
C SER A 135 -14.88 -4.57 13.74
N SER A 136 -14.09 -5.54 13.28
CA SER A 136 -13.14 -6.34 14.07
C SER A 136 -11.71 -5.77 14.08
N ASN A 137 -11.42 -4.72 13.31
CA ASN A 137 -10.07 -4.23 13.09
C ASN A 137 -9.86 -2.85 13.76
N THR A 138 -9.20 -2.84 14.93
CA THR A 138 -8.60 -1.66 15.59
C THR A 138 -7.37 -1.12 14.83
N PHE A 139 -7.33 -1.24 13.51
CA PHE A 139 -6.27 -0.65 12.71
C PHE A 139 -6.51 0.86 12.63
N PHE A 140 -5.45 1.64 12.87
CA PHE A 140 -5.46 3.06 12.58
C PHE A 140 -5.88 3.24 11.11
N PRO A 141 -6.94 4.01 10.82
CA PRO A 141 -7.55 4.02 9.49
C PRO A 141 -6.68 4.71 8.43
N LEU A 142 -5.51 5.24 8.81
CA LEU A 142 -4.55 5.86 7.90
C LEU A 142 -3.39 4.92 7.61
N SER A 143 -3.07 4.81 6.32
CA SER A 143 -1.87 4.17 5.81
C SER A 143 -0.93 5.24 5.27
N PHE A 144 0.30 5.26 5.79
CA PHE A 144 1.38 6.09 5.27
C PHE A 144 2.34 5.21 4.48
N GLY A 145 2.83 5.74 3.36
CA GLY A 145 3.80 5.04 2.54
C GLY A 145 4.74 5.97 1.78
N TYR A 146 5.82 5.35 1.31
CA TYR A 146 6.77 5.94 0.40
C TYR A 146 6.93 5.01 -0.80
N ALA A 147 6.64 5.51 -2.01
CA ALA A 147 6.75 4.74 -3.24
C ALA A 147 7.92 5.20 -4.09
N PHE A 148 8.55 4.24 -4.76
CA PHE A 148 9.57 4.48 -5.76
C PHE A 148 9.11 3.87 -7.09
N LEU A 149 8.96 4.71 -8.10
CA LEU A 149 8.31 4.39 -9.36
C LEU A 149 9.25 4.65 -10.53
N TYR A 150 9.22 3.75 -11.51
CA TYR A 150 9.92 3.84 -12.78
C TYR A 150 8.94 4.16 -13.90
N LYS A 151 9.27 5.17 -14.72
CA LYS A 151 8.47 5.72 -15.82
C LYS A 151 7.10 6.24 -15.40
N PHE A 152 6.93 6.69 -14.15
CA PHE A 152 5.66 7.26 -13.67
C PHE A 152 5.50 8.74 -14.03
#